data_AF-A0A0C2CXG9-F1
#
_entry.id   AF-A0A0C2CXG9-F1
#
_cell.length_a   1.000
_cell.length_b   1.000
_cell.length_c   1.000
_cell.angle_alpha   90.00
_cell.angle_beta   90.00
_cell.angle_gamma   90.00
#
_symmetry.space_group_name_H-M   'P 1'
#
loop_
_entity.id
_entity.type
_entity.pdbx_description
1 polymer ?
#
loop_
_entity_poly.entity_id
_entity_poly.type
_entity_poly.pdbx_seq_one_letter_code
_entity_poly.pdbx_strand_id
1 'polypeptide(L)'
;MRAPFPSFSSCYRSAWYQKCCRSALEWLHFGGHSTSHRPSTYTELYARMRTIFEHSYLLKRLNSAANGVTDDSSDISTRATNLLFTVLSVYMHKTLAAAAEQAIIKKLGPTITPIWFQETVSNMNWILVNSEPLLDFPKPTLHNIVNLGGIGVAEPKPLSQEWENVLSLREKTILISLGSVIPSALMPEGMKKTIIEVVKSYPNITFIWKYEEPDDPLVGGVQNLILSKWTPQNDLLGRAIHFM
;
A
#
# COMPACT_ATOMS: atom_id res chain seq x y z
N MET A 1 -42.45 29.36 8.42
CA MET A 1 -41.11 29.97 8.45
C MET A 1 -40.24 29.20 9.43
N ARG A 2 -39.39 28.31 8.92
CA ARG A 2 -38.25 27.73 9.65
C ARG A 2 -37.09 27.72 8.67
N ALA A 3 -36.01 28.39 9.05
CA ALA A 3 -34.82 28.58 8.22
C ALA A 3 -34.13 27.23 7.92
N PRO A 4 -33.50 27.07 6.74
CA PRO A 4 -32.73 25.88 6.43
C PRO A 4 -31.40 25.88 7.21
N PHE A 5 -31.02 24.70 7.71
CA PHE A 5 -29.70 24.42 8.27
C PHE A 5 -28.61 24.68 7.21
N PRO A 6 -27.51 25.38 7.53
CA PRO A 6 -26.42 25.58 6.60
C PRO A 6 -25.62 24.28 6.41
N SER A 7 -25.21 24.05 5.16
CA SER A 7 -24.30 22.99 4.75
C SER A 7 -22.97 23.08 5.49
N PHE A 8 -22.57 21.99 6.14
CA PHE A 8 -21.22 21.81 6.70
C PHE A 8 -20.20 21.61 5.57
N SER A 9 -19.93 22.67 4.83
CA SER A 9 -18.90 22.74 3.80
C SER A 9 -18.00 23.95 4.08
N SER A 10 -17.41 24.02 5.27
CA SER A 10 -16.23 24.87 5.57
C SER A 10 -15.89 24.82 7.06
N CYS A 11 -15.21 23.77 7.54
CA CYS A 11 -14.29 23.88 8.67
C CYS A 11 -13.54 22.55 8.85
N TYR A 12 -12.25 22.54 8.52
CA TYR A 12 -11.16 21.62 8.91
C TYR A 12 -10.14 21.46 7.77
N ARG A 13 -9.62 22.57 7.25
CA ARG A 13 -8.23 22.59 6.76
C ARG A 13 -7.34 22.78 7.98
N SER A 14 -7.06 21.69 8.69
CA SER A 14 -6.12 21.73 9.81
C SER A 14 -4.72 22.06 9.27
N ALA A 15 -4.19 23.22 9.68
CA ALA A 15 -2.80 23.66 9.46
C ALA A 15 -1.74 22.68 9.99
N TRP A 16 -2.16 21.60 10.66
CA TRP A 16 -1.34 20.51 11.17
C TRP A 16 -0.86 19.56 10.07
N TYR A 17 -1.73 19.20 9.12
CA TYR A 17 -1.39 18.29 8.01
C TYR A 17 -0.37 18.92 7.05
N GLN A 18 -0.48 20.23 6.81
CA GLN A 18 0.51 20.97 6.02
C GLN A 18 1.84 21.20 6.75
N LYS A 19 1.88 21.20 8.09
CA LYS A 19 3.13 21.25 8.86
C LYS A 19 3.85 19.90 8.89
N CYS A 20 3.13 18.78 9.04
CA CYS A 20 3.75 17.44 8.98
C CYS A 20 4.33 17.10 7.61
N CYS A 21 3.64 17.45 6.50
CA CYS A 21 4.20 17.24 5.17
C CYS A 21 5.40 18.15 4.86
N ARG A 22 5.44 19.38 5.41
CA ARG A 22 6.56 20.31 5.20
C ARG A 22 7.81 19.89 5.99
N SER A 23 7.65 19.41 7.22
CA SER A 23 8.77 18.82 7.98
C SER A 23 9.28 17.49 7.43
N ALA A 24 8.41 16.69 6.79
CA ALA A 24 8.84 15.47 6.08
C ALA A 24 9.62 15.77 4.79
N LEU A 25 9.31 16.88 4.11
CA LEU A 25 10.05 17.37 2.94
C LEU A 25 11.36 18.08 3.32
N GLU A 26 11.40 18.80 4.45
CA GLU A 26 12.63 19.42 4.98
C GLU A 26 13.64 18.37 5.47
N TRP A 27 13.18 17.19 5.94
CA TRP A 27 14.06 16.07 6.31
C TRP A 27 14.69 15.35 5.10
N LEU A 28 14.10 15.48 3.90
CA LEU A 28 14.66 14.92 2.65
C LEU A 28 15.72 15.82 2.01
N HIS A 29 15.80 17.11 2.38
CA HIS A 29 16.76 18.05 1.79
C HIS A 29 17.99 18.38 2.67
N PHE A 30 17.98 18.02 3.96
CA PHE A 30 19.16 18.16 4.83
C PHE A 30 19.90 16.83 5.01
N GLY A 31 20.56 16.39 3.95
CA GLY A 31 21.47 15.24 3.95
C GLY A 31 22.70 15.47 3.08
N GLY A 32 23.11 16.73 2.91
CA GLY A 32 24.25 17.13 2.09
C GLY A 32 25.27 17.90 2.90
N HIS A 33 26.03 17.22 3.77
CA HIS A 33 27.39 17.65 4.08
C HIS A 33 28.29 16.45 4.38
N SER A 34 29.37 16.40 3.59
CA SER A 34 30.52 15.52 3.67
C SER A 34 31.04 15.33 5.10
N THR A 35 31.17 14.08 5.55
CA THR A 35 32.40 13.53 6.17
C THR A 35 32.26 12.01 6.26
N SER A 36 33.41 11.32 6.15
CA SER A 36 33.55 9.87 5.99
C SER A 36 33.04 9.05 7.18
N HIS A 37 32.70 7.78 6.91
CA HIS A 37 32.17 6.71 7.79
C HIS A 37 30.63 6.58 7.81
N ARG A 38 30.08 5.75 6.90
CA ARG A 38 28.72 5.18 7.02
C ARG A 38 28.81 3.73 7.51
N PRO A 39 28.17 3.36 8.63
CA PRO A 39 27.77 1.99 8.89
C PRO A 39 26.54 1.63 8.05
N SER A 40 26.41 0.35 7.74
CA SER A 40 25.54 -0.22 6.71
C SER A 40 24.04 -0.27 7.09
N THR A 41 23.25 0.69 6.64
CA THR A 41 21.78 0.66 6.73
C THR A 41 21.10 -0.08 5.57
N TYR A 42 21.84 -0.35 4.47
CA TYR A 42 21.32 -1.10 3.33
C TYR A 42 21.17 -2.60 3.61
N THR A 43 22.03 -3.19 4.44
CA THR A 43 22.04 -4.63 4.74
C THR A 43 20.82 -5.06 5.56
N GLU A 44 20.31 -4.21 6.44
CA GLU A 44 19.19 -4.51 7.32
C GLU A 44 17.83 -4.45 6.58
N LEU A 45 17.73 -3.55 5.58
CA LEU A 45 16.59 -3.48 4.67
C LEU A 45 16.65 -4.61 3.62
N TYR A 46 17.84 -4.92 3.09
CA TYR A 46 18.06 -6.08 2.21
C TYR A 46 17.75 -7.40 2.92
N ALA A 47 18.13 -7.54 4.19
CA ALA A 47 17.80 -8.71 5.01
C ALA A 47 16.28 -8.85 5.19
N ARG A 48 15.54 -7.73 5.39
CA ARG A 48 14.08 -7.74 5.49
C ARG A 48 13.36 -8.00 4.16
N MET A 49 13.91 -7.53 3.04
CA MET A 49 13.35 -7.74 1.70
C MET A 49 13.62 -9.14 1.15
N ARG A 50 14.78 -9.74 1.45
CA ARG A 50 15.10 -11.13 1.04
C ARG A 50 14.13 -12.15 1.65
N THR A 51 13.70 -11.94 2.89
CA THR A 51 12.68 -12.77 3.56
C THR A 51 11.30 -12.64 2.93
N ILE A 52 10.96 -11.48 2.37
CA ILE A 52 9.65 -11.21 1.75
C ILE A 52 9.56 -11.87 0.36
N PHE A 53 10.65 -11.92 -0.41
CA PHE A 53 10.62 -12.31 -1.82
C PHE A 53 11.03 -13.76 -2.14
N GLU A 54 11.85 -14.44 -1.32
CA GLU A 54 12.15 -15.89 -1.51
C GLU A 54 10.94 -16.80 -1.21
N HIS A 55 9.81 -16.22 -0.82
CA HIS A 55 8.63 -16.90 -0.35
C HIS A 55 7.45 -16.75 -1.31
N SER A 56 7.56 -16.90 -2.64
CA SER A 56 6.35 -16.80 -3.50
C SER A 56 5.32 -17.93 -3.21
N TYR A 57 5.81 -19.14 -2.92
CA TYR A 57 4.99 -20.27 -2.45
C TYR A 57 4.57 -20.15 -0.99
N LEU A 58 5.49 -19.64 -0.16
CA LEU A 58 5.23 -19.38 1.25
C LEU A 58 4.33 -18.16 1.45
N LEU A 59 4.26 -17.20 0.55
CA LEU A 59 3.35 -16.05 0.55
C LEU A 59 1.92 -16.49 0.27
N LYS A 60 1.71 -17.45 -0.64
CA LYS A 60 0.39 -18.10 -0.77
C LYS A 60 -0.02 -18.79 0.54
N ARG A 61 0.89 -19.55 1.15
CA ARG A 61 0.64 -20.26 2.42
C ARG A 61 0.55 -19.33 3.64
N LEU A 62 1.25 -18.20 3.62
CA LEU A 62 1.23 -17.13 4.61
C LEU A 62 -0.02 -16.26 4.45
N ASN A 63 -0.54 -16.11 3.24
CA ASN A 63 -1.83 -15.45 3.01
C ASN A 63 -2.97 -16.35 3.51
N SER A 64 -2.91 -17.66 3.26
CA SER A 64 -3.81 -18.64 3.88
C SER A 64 -3.66 -18.69 5.40
N ALA A 65 -2.42 -18.62 5.92
CA ALA A 65 -2.16 -18.54 7.36
C ALA A 65 -2.66 -17.21 7.94
N ALA A 66 -2.49 -16.08 7.26
CA ALA A 66 -3.00 -14.78 7.71
C ALA A 66 -4.54 -14.78 7.74
N ASN A 67 -5.19 -15.41 6.76
CA ASN A 67 -6.63 -15.54 6.71
C ASN A 67 -7.19 -16.70 7.56
N GLY A 68 -6.33 -17.54 8.15
CA GLY A 68 -6.70 -18.61 9.08
C GLY A 68 -7.35 -19.86 8.45
N VAL A 69 -7.53 -19.90 7.14
CA VAL A 69 -8.25 -20.98 6.43
C VAL A 69 -7.47 -21.43 5.20
N THR A 70 -7.34 -22.75 5.04
CA THR A 70 -6.66 -23.38 3.89
C THR A 70 -7.59 -24.13 2.96
N ASP A 71 -8.66 -24.74 3.49
CA ASP A 71 -9.65 -25.55 2.76
C ASP A 71 -10.95 -25.68 3.58
N ASP A 72 -12.09 -25.86 2.91
CA ASP A 72 -13.45 -25.91 3.50
C ASP A 72 -14.01 -27.34 3.64
N SER A 73 -13.21 -28.36 3.33
CA SER A 73 -13.60 -29.76 3.53
C SER A 73 -13.88 -30.07 5.01
N SER A 74 -14.90 -30.89 5.27
CA SER A 74 -15.38 -31.19 6.63
C SER A 74 -14.52 -32.22 7.37
N ASP A 75 -13.44 -32.70 6.75
CA ASP A 75 -12.53 -33.73 7.26
C ASP A 75 -11.81 -33.31 8.53
N ILE A 76 -11.54 -34.28 9.41
CA ILE A 76 -10.88 -34.05 10.71
C ILE A 76 -9.46 -33.50 10.51
N SER A 77 -8.72 -33.99 9.50
CA SER A 77 -7.37 -33.52 9.16
C SER A 77 -7.38 -32.06 8.69
N THR A 78 -8.36 -31.68 7.87
CA THR A 78 -8.54 -30.29 7.42
C THR A 78 -8.88 -29.37 8.58
N ARG A 79 -9.79 -29.79 9.47
CA ARG A 79 -10.12 -29.04 10.69
C ARG A 79 -8.90 -28.84 11.60
N ALA A 80 -8.10 -29.88 11.82
CA ALA A 80 -6.86 -29.79 12.61
C ALA A 80 -5.86 -28.82 11.96
N THR A 81 -5.75 -28.86 10.64
CA THR A 81 -4.88 -27.98 9.85
C THR A 81 -5.36 -26.52 9.93
N ASN A 82 -6.64 -26.26 9.73
CA ASN A 82 -7.24 -24.92 9.86
C ASN A 82 -7.11 -24.39 11.30
N LEU A 83 -7.28 -25.23 12.32
CA LEU A 83 -7.04 -24.83 13.72
C LEU A 83 -5.58 -24.42 13.94
N LEU A 84 -4.62 -25.21 13.45
CA LEU A 84 -3.20 -24.88 13.53
C LEU A 84 -2.90 -23.55 12.82
N PHE A 85 -3.42 -23.35 11.60
CA PHE A 85 -3.25 -22.12 10.85
C PHE A 85 -3.91 -20.92 11.54
N THR A 86 -5.08 -21.11 12.14
CA THR A 86 -5.77 -20.06 12.92
C THR A 86 -4.92 -19.65 14.14
N VAL A 87 -4.41 -20.61 14.90
CA VAL A 87 -3.56 -20.33 16.08
C VAL A 87 -2.28 -19.61 15.64
N LEU A 88 -1.63 -20.10 14.57
CA LEU A 88 -0.45 -19.47 14.01
C LEU A 88 -0.77 -18.05 13.52
N SER A 89 -1.91 -17.84 12.87
CA SER A 89 -2.38 -16.53 12.41
C SER A 89 -2.49 -15.54 13.57
N VAL A 90 -3.18 -15.94 14.64
CA VAL A 90 -3.43 -15.10 15.81
C VAL A 90 -2.10 -14.74 16.47
N TYR A 91 -1.18 -15.71 16.59
CA TYR A 91 0.16 -15.46 17.12
C TYR A 91 0.95 -14.47 16.26
N MET A 92 0.97 -14.68 14.93
CA MET A 92 1.66 -13.81 13.99
C MET A 92 1.09 -12.38 14.00
N HIS A 93 -0.24 -12.23 13.99
CA HIS A 93 -0.89 -10.92 14.07
C HIS A 93 -0.58 -10.20 15.37
N LYS A 94 -0.66 -10.88 16.52
CA LYS A 94 -0.35 -10.27 17.82
C LYS A 94 1.10 -9.83 17.94
N THR A 95 2.04 -10.64 17.43
CA THR A 95 3.47 -10.30 17.47
C THR A 95 3.81 -9.12 16.56
N LEU A 96 3.26 -9.08 15.34
CA LEU A 96 3.40 -7.94 14.43
C LEU A 96 2.77 -6.67 14.99
N ALA A 97 1.56 -6.77 15.56
CA ALA A 97 0.87 -5.66 16.20
C ALA A 97 1.67 -5.08 17.36
N ALA A 98 2.21 -5.97 18.23
CA ALA A 98 3.08 -5.58 19.33
C ALA A 98 4.33 -4.84 18.85
N ALA A 99 4.99 -5.33 17.81
CA ALA A 99 6.18 -4.70 17.25
C ALA A 99 5.87 -3.33 16.62
N ALA A 100 4.76 -3.22 15.89
CA ALA A 100 4.30 -1.94 15.34
C ALA A 100 4.01 -0.93 16.44
N GLU A 101 3.33 -1.36 17.49
CA GLU A 101 2.97 -0.51 18.63
C GLU A 101 4.19 -0.01 19.41
N GLN A 102 5.18 -0.88 19.65
CA GLN A 102 6.46 -0.44 20.23
C GLN A 102 7.16 0.62 19.36
N ALA A 103 7.09 0.49 18.03
CA ALA A 103 7.64 1.49 17.13
C ALA A 103 6.89 2.83 17.22
N ILE A 104 5.56 2.81 17.36
CA ILE A 104 4.74 4.00 17.55
C ILE A 104 5.06 4.65 18.90
N ILE A 105 5.09 3.89 20.00
CA ILE A 105 5.44 4.40 21.35
C ILE A 105 6.83 5.04 21.35
N LYS A 106 7.82 4.40 20.70
CA LYS A 106 9.18 4.94 20.59
C LYS A 106 9.23 6.28 19.86
N LYS A 107 8.33 6.53 18.91
CA LYS A 107 8.32 7.72 18.06
C LYS A 107 7.43 8.84 18.61
N LEU A 108 6.27 8.50 19.17
CA LEU A 108 5.26 9.45 19.62
C LEU A 108 5.25 9.63 21.15
N GLY A 109 6.00 8.80 21.89
CA GLY A 109 6.10 8.83 23.35
C GLY A 109 5.13 7.85 24.03
N PRO A 110 5.30 7.66 25.36
CA PRO A 110 4.51 6.70 26.15
C PRO A 110 3.07 7.15 26.45
N THR A 111 2.72 8.40 26.14
CA THR A 111 1.40 8.99 26.43
C THR A 111 0.31 8.53 25.46
N ILE A 112 0.67 7.83 24.38
CA ILE A 112 -0.30 7.37 23.39
C ILE A 112 -1.13 6.20 23.92
N THR A 113 -2.43 6.20 23.61
CA THR A 113 -3.29 5.06 23.94
C THR A 113 -2.87 3.84 23.13
N PRO A 114 -2.62 2.70 23.80
CA PRO A 114 -2.31 1.48 23.10
C PRO A 114 -3.49 1.02 22.24
N ILE A 115 -3.24 0.64 20.98
CA ILE A 115 -4.30 0.28 20.03
C ILE A 115 -4.64 -1.20 20.18
N TRP A 116 -3.63 -2.07 20.20
CA TRP A 116 -3.84 -3.52 20.16
C TRP A 116 -3.78 -4.19 21.53
N PHE A 117 -3.22 -3.50 22.52
CA PHE A 117 -3.26 -3.93 23.92
C PHE A 117 -4.45 -3.32 24.67
N GLN A 118 -4.76 -3.92 25.83
CA GLN A 118 -5.74 -3.39 26.78
C GLN A 118 -7.18 -3.26 26.24
N GLU A 119 -7.56 -4.08 25.27
CA GLU A 119 -8.95 -4.14 24.79
C GLU A 119 -9.48 -2.80 24.24
N THR A 120 -8.59 -1.89 23.83
CA THR A 120 -8.97 -0.56 23.32
C THR A 120 -9.94 -0.67 22.15
N VAL A 121 -9.64 -1.52 21.16
CA VAL A 121 -10.49 -1.74 19.98
C VAL A 121 -11.86 -2.32 20.38
N SER A 122 -11.93 -3.26 21.32
CA SER A 122 -13.20 -3.85 21.76
C SER A 122 -14.06 -2.88 22.59
N ASN A 123 -13.44 -1.88 23.21
CA ASN A 123 -14.14 -0.82 23.95
C ASN A 123 -14.56 0.37 23.06
N MET A 124 -14.30 0.32 21.74
CA MET A 124 -14.73 1.39 20.83
C MET A 124 -16.24 1.32 20.54
N ASN A 125 -16.93 2.46 20.69
CA ASN A 125 -18.35 2.57 20.38
C ASN A 125 -18.66 2.49 18.88
N TRP A 126 -17.71 2.90 18.02
CA TRP A 126 -17.85 2.88 16.57
C TRP A 126 -16.52 2.57 15.92
N ILE A 127 -16.54 1.70 14.91
CA ILE A 127 -15.37 1.36 14.09
C ILE A 127 -15.74 1.64 12.63
N LEU A 128 -15.11 2.65 12.03
CA LEU A 128 -15.32 3.00 10.63
C LEU A 128 -14.29 2.26 9.79
N VAL A 129 -14.76 1.41 8.87
CA VAL A 129 -13.91 0.56 8.04
C VAL A 129 -14.04 0.97 6.58
N ASN A 130 -12.93 1.23 5.91
CA ASN A 130 -12.93 1.48 4.47
C ASN A 130 -13.07 0.15 3.70
N SER A 131 -14.28 -0.40 3.66
CA SER A 131 -14.64 -1.64 2.97
C SER A 131 -16.01 -1.50 2.31
N GLU A 132 -16.22 -2.24 1.21
CA GLU A 132 -17.52 -2.41 0.55
C GLU A 132 -18.02 -3.84 0.82
N PRO A 133 -19.08 -4.03 1.62
CA PRO A 133 -19.60 -5.36 1.97
C PRO A 133 -19.96 -6.24 0.79
N LEU A 134 -20.32 -5.65 -0.37
CA LEU A 134 -20.64 -6.41 -1.59
C LEU A 134 -19.40 -7.00 -2.28
N LEU A 135 -18.21 -6.43 -2.03
CA LEU A 135 -16.94 -6.89 -2.60
C LEU A 135 -16.11 -7.71 -1.61
N ASP A 136 -16.45 -7.64 -0.32
CA ASP A 136 -15.79 -8.38 0.75
C ASP A 136 -16.38 -9.80 0.90
N PHE A 137 -15.54 -10.72 1.39
CA PHE A 137 -16.03 -12.03 1.81
C PHE A 137 -17.00 -11.91 2.99
N PRO A 138 -18.05 -12.76 3.05
CA PRO A 138 -18.99 -12.74 4.15
C PRO A 138 -18.26 -13.10 5.45
N LYS A 139 -18.31 -12.18 6.42
CA LYS A 139 -17.71 -12.34 7.75
C LYS A 139 -18.70 -11.88 8.81
N PRO A 140 -18.68 -12.50 10.01
CA PRO A 140 -19.42 -11.98 11.14
C PRO A 140 -18.98 -10.53 11.42
N THR A 141 -19.95 -9.63 11.58
CA THR A 141 -19.71 -8.22 11.92
C THR A 141 -20.57 -7.81 13.11
N LEU A 142 -20.12 -6.80 13.84
CA LEU A 142 -20.85 -6.20 14.94
C LEU A 142 -21.61 -4.96 14.45
N HIS A 143 -22.66 -4.57 15.15
CA HIS A 143 -23.51 -3.42 14.81
C HIS A 143 -22.79 -2.06 14.94
N ASN A 144 -21.70 -2.00 15.71
CA ASN A 144 -20.85 -0.82 15.86
C ASN A 144 -19.80 -0.67 14.75
N ILE A 145 -19.70 -1.64 13.82
CA ILE A 145 -18.80 -1.57 12.67
C ILE A 145 -19.58 -1.00 11.48
N VAL A 146 -19.14 0.15 10.98
CA VAL A 146 -19.75 0.82 9.82
C VAL A 146 -18.76 0.78 8.66
N ASN A 147 -19.18 0.15 7.58
CA ASN A 147 -18.40 0.06 6.35
C ASN A 147 -18.65 1.33 5.51
N LEU A 148 -17.58 2.10 5.30
CA LEU A 148 -17.55 3.33 4.51
C LEU A 148 -16.55 3.16 3.37
N GLY A 149 -16.94 2.39 2.36
CA GLY A 149 -16.12 2.16 1.16
C GLY A 149 -15.79 3.46 0.44
N GLY A 150 -14.54 3.60 0.03
CA GLY A 150 -14.08 4.75 -0.75
C GLY A 150 -13.89 6.04 0.04
N ILE A 151 -13.94 6.02 1.38
CA ILE A 151 -13.83 7.24 2.21
C ILE A 151 -12.56 8.08 1.94
N GLY A 152 -11.47 7.42 1.52
CA GLY A 152 -10.20 8.06 1.19
C GLY A 152 -9.99 8.32 -0.31
N VAL A 153 -10.94 7.97 -1.16
CA VAL A 153 -10.82 8.10 -2.62
C VAL A 153 -11.34 9.47 -3.04
N ALA A 154 -10.45 10.28 -3.62
CA ALA A 154 -10.83 11.57 -4.18
C ALA A 154 -11.46 11.37 -5.58
N GLU A 155 -12.33 12.30 -5.98
CA GLU A 155 -12.80 12.32 -7.37
C GLU A 155 -11.62 12.50 -8.33
N PRO A 156 -11.52 11.68 -9.39
CA PRO A 156 -10.49 11.81 -10.42
C PRO A 156 -10.52 13.20 -11.05
N LYS A 157 -9.36 13.84 -11.14
CA LYS A 157 -9.20 15.13 -11.82
C LYS A 157 -8.82 14.92 -13.28
N PRO A 158 -9.07 15.93 -14.15
CA PRO A 158 -8.52 15.92 -15.50
C PRO A 158 -7.01 15.74 -15.47
N LEU A 159 -6.50 14.85 -16.32
CA LEU A 159 -5.07 14.60 -16.44
C LEU A 159 -4.34 15.81 -17.04
N SER A 160 -3.07 15.97 -16.69
CA SER A 160 -2.22 16.93 -17.38
C SER A 160 -1.96 16.50 -18.82
N GLN A 161 -1.65 17.46 -19.70
CA GLN A 161 -1.35 17.18 -21.10
C GLN A 161 -0.21 16.15 -21.28
N GLU A 162 0.74 16.11 -20.36
CA GLU A 162 1.82 15.12 -20.33
C GLU A 162 1.27 13.69 -20.25
N TRP A 163 0.38 13.42 -19.28
CA TRP A 163 -0.20 12.09 -19.09
C TRP A 163 -1.19 11.74 -20.20
N GLU A 164 -1.94 12.73 -20.72
CA GLU A 164 -2.78 12.56 -21.91
C GLU A 164 -1.94 12.08 -23.11
N ASN A 165 -0.80 12.73 -23.34
CA ASN A 165 0.10 12.34 -24.43
C ASN A 165 0.65 10.93 -24.21
N VAL A 166 1.07 10.58 -22.99
CA VAL A 166 1.55 9.22 -22.65
C VAL A 166 0.48 8.17 -22.92
N LEU A 167 -0.77 8.43 -22.53
CA LEU A 167 -1.89 7.53 -22.75
C LEU A 167 -2.27 7.42 -24.24
N SER A 168 -2.03 8.46 -25.03
CA SER A 168 -2.29 8.46 -26.48
C SER A 168 -1.23 7.75 -27.32
N LEU A 169 -0.06 7.39 -26.74
CA LEU A 169 1.03 6.77 -27.50
C LEU A 169 0.61 5.45 -28.17
N ARG A 170 -0.26 4.69 -27.50
CA ARG A 170 -0.72 3.36 -27.93
C ARG A 170 -2.15 3.11 -27.42
N GLU A 171 -2.83 2.14 -28.02
CA GLU A 171 -4.22 1.80 -27.66
C GLU A 171 -4.37 1.29 -26.22
N LYS A 172 -3.34 0.60 -25.70
CA LYS A 172 -3.38 -0.05 -24.39
C LYS A 172 -2.26 0.49 -23.52
N THR A 173 -2.60 0.78 -22.27
CA THR A 173 -1.65 1.20 -21.24
C THR A 173 -1.77 0.35 -19.98
N ILE A 174 -0.64 -0.06 -19.40
CA ILE A 174 -0.56 -0.80 -18.14
C ILE A 174 0.23 0.02 -17.12
N LEU A 175 -0.34 0.20 -15.91
CA LEU A 175 0.34 0.83 -14.78
C LEU A 175 0.93 -0.24 -13.85
N ILE A 176 2.24 -0.16 -13.61
CA ILE A 176 2.98 -0.99 -12.65
C ILE A 176 3.35 -0.11 -11.45
N SER A 177 2.82 -0.43 -10.26
CA SER A 177 3.08 0.31 -9.02
C SER A 177 3.02 -0.62 -7.81
N LEU A 178 4.05 -0.58 -6.96
CA LEU A 178 4.12 -1.34 -5.69
C LEU A 178 3.66 -0.51 -4.47
N GLY A 179 2.96 0.60 -4.73
CA GLY A 179 2.54 1.52 -3.68
C GLY A 179 3.66 2.47 -3.25
N SER A 180 3.53 3.06 -2.06
CA SER A 180 4.49 4.04 -1.51
C SER A 180 5.53 3.44 -0.56
N VAL A 181 5.26 2.25 -0.03
CA VAL A 181 6.09 1.64 1.03
C VAL A 181 7.24 0.81 0.47
N ILE A 182 7.04 0.18 -0.69
CA ILE A 182 8.03 -0.69 -1.34
C ILE A 182 8.51 0.02 -2.62
N PRO A 183 9.69 0.65 -2.62
CA PRO A 183 10.26 1.23 -3.81
C PRO A 183 10.56 0.15 -4.86
N SER A 184 10.11 0.36 -6.09
CA SER A 184 10.41 -0.53 -7.22
C SER A 184 11.91 -0.59 -7.50
N ALA A 185 12.66 0.48 -7.21
CA ALA A 185 14.10 0.53 -7.37
C ALA A 185 14.86 -0.50 -6.51
N LEU A 186 14.29 -0.93 -5.37
CA LEU A 186 14.91 -1.92 -4.48
C LEU A 186 14.59 -3.37 -4.86
N MET A 187 13.84 -3.57 -5.94
CA MET A 187 13.53 -4.90 -6.46
C MET A 187 14.81 -5.66 -6.86
N PRO A 188 14.92 -6.97 -6.59
CA PRO A 188 16.05 -7.77 -7.07
C PRO A 188 16.21 -7.66 -8.59
N GLU A 189 17.45 -7.59 -9.05
CA GLU A 189 17.78 -7.38 -10.47
C GLU A 189 17.12 -8.40 -11.40
N GLY A 190 17.09 -9.68 -11.00
CA GLY A 190 16.45 -10.74 -11.79
C GLY A 190 14.97 -10.44 -12.06
N MET A 191 14.25 -9.90 -11.08
CA MET A 191 12.83 -9.56 -11.24
C MET A 191 12.64 -8.31 -12.10
N LYS A 192 13.51 -7.29 -11.94
CA LYS A 192 13.51 -6.11 -12.83
C LYS A 192 13.69 -6.56 -14.29
N LYS A 193 14.66 -7.44 -14.55
CA LYS A 193 14.94 -8.01 -15.87
C LYS A 193 13.73 -8.74 -16.44
N THR A 194 13.07 -9.59 -15.65
CA THR A 194 11.85 -10.28 -16.08
C THR A 194 10.72 -9.30 -16.44
N ILE A 195 10.52 -8.24 -15.66
CA ILE A 195 9.53 -7.20 -16.00
C ILE A 195 9.90 -6.54 -17.33
N ILE A 196 11.16 -6.17 -17.54
CA ILE A 196 11.62 -5.57 -18.79
C ILE A 196 11.42 -6.52 -19.99
N GLU A 197 11.72 -7.81 -19.84
CA GLU A 197 11.48 -8.82 -20.87
C GLU A 197 10.00 -8.91 -21.25
N VAL A 198 9.12 -8.92 -20.26
CA VAL A 198 7.67 -8.88 -20.48
C VAL A 198 7.28 -7.60 -21.21
N VAL A 199 7.74 -6.43 -20.75
CA VAL A 199 7.45 -5.16 -21.41
C VAL A 199 7.89 -5.18 -22.87
N LYS A 200 9.11 -5.64 -23.16
CA LYS A 200 9.63 -5.75 -24.54
C LYS A 200 8.84 -6.70 -25.42
N SER A 201 8.26 -7.76 -24.85
CA SER A 201 7.43 -8.72 -25.59
C SER A 201 6.10 -8.15 -26.07
N TYR A 202 5.64 -7.02 -25.51
CA TYR A 202 4.39 -6.35 -25.89
C TYR A 202 4.63 -4.92 -26.41
N PRO A 203 5.26 -4.75 -27.59
CA PRO A 203 5.61 -3.43 -28.13
C PRO A 203 4.40 -2.54 -28.44
N ASN A 204 3.21 -3.13 -28.58
CA ASN A 204 1.94 -2.44 -28.83
C ASN A 204 1.23 -1.93 -27.56
N ILE A 205 1.81 -2.15 -26.37
CA ILE A 205 1.27 -1.69 -25.08
C ILE A 205 2.26 -0.70 -24.47
N THR A 206 1.76 0.44 -23.98
CA THR A 206 2.54 1.38 -23.19
C THR A 206 2.54 0.93 -21.73
N PHE A 207 3.71 0.79 -21.12
CA PHE A 207 3.84 0.49 -19.70
C PHE A 207 4.27 1.73 -18.95
N ILE A 208 3.51 2.13 -17.94
CA ILE A 208 3.91 3.16 -16.97
C ILE A 208 4.40 2.41 -15.75
N TRP A 209 5.68 2.55 -15.40
CA TRP A 209 6.22 1.94 -14.20
C TRP A 209 6.61 3.03 -13.21
N LYS A 210 5.92 3.04 -12.06
CA LYS A 210 6.32 3.87 -10.94
C LYS A 210 7.66 3.36 -10.40
N TYR A 211 8.71 4.13 -10.65
CA TYR A 211 10.09 3.75 -10.40
C TYR A 211 10.88 4.93 -9.85
N GLU A 212 11.48 4.75 -8.68
CA GLU A 212 12.08 5.85 -7.90
C GLU A 212 13.41 6.36 -8.46
N GLU A 213 14.09 5.57 -9.30
CA GLU A 213 15.42 5.84 -9.88
C GLU A 213 15.38 5.76 -11.42
N PRO A 214 14.83 6.75 -12.13
CA PRO A 214 14.61 6.66 -13.59
C PRO A 214 15.91 6.56 -14.42
N ASP A 215 17.06 6.93 -13.84
CA ASP A 215 18.38 6.84 -14.46
C ASP A 215 19.05 5.46 -14.31
N ASP A 216 18.36 4.48 -13.71
CA ASP A 216 18.89 3.13 -13.55
C ASP A 216 19.13 2.49 -14.94
N PRO A 217 20.39 2.15 -15.28
CA PRO A 217 20.76 1.63 -16.60
C PRO A 217 20.12 0.28 -16.91
N LEU A 218 19.65 -0.47 -15.90
CA LEU A 218 18.98 -1.75 -16.10
C LEU A 218 17.60 -1.61 -16.75
N VAL A 219 16.85 -0.56 -16.38
CA VAL A 219 15.47 -0.33 -16.82
C VAL A 219 15.35 0.70 -17.95
N GLY A 220 16.43 1.45 -18.21
CA GLY A 220 16.48 2.46 -19.26
C GLY A 220 16.42 1.89 -20.69
N GLY A 221 16.03 2.76 -21.64
CA GLY A 221 16.15 2.48 -23.08
C GLY A 221 15.07 1.58 -23.68
N VAL A 222 13.96 1.34 -22.97
CA VAL A 222 12.84 0.52 -23.45
C VAL A 222 11.75 1.41 -24.03
N GLN A 223 11.49 1.32 -25.34
CA GLN A 223 10.64 2.26 -26.09
C GLN A 223 9.17 2.32 -25.64
N ASN A 224 8.65 1.24 -25.08
CA ASN A 224 7.28 1.14 -24.61
C ASN A 224 7.18 1.17 -23.08
N LEU A 225 8.23 1.64 -22.40
CA LEU A 225 8.28 1.81 -20.95
C LEU A 225 8.47 3.28 -20.60
N ILE A 226 7.55 3.81 -19.80
CA ILE A 226 7.61 5.14 -19.22
C ILE A 226 7.92 4.99 -17.73
N LEU A 227 9.10 5.44 -17.32
CA LEU A 227 9.50 5.46 -15.92
C LEU A 227 9.05 6.78 -15.30
N SER A 228 8.40 6.71 -14.15
CA SER A 228 8.09 7.92 -13.39
C SER A 228 8.24 7.69 -11.90
N LYS A 229 8.87 8.66 -11.21
CA LYS A 229 8.98 8.65 -9.75
C LYS A 229 7.62 8.76 -9.07
N TRP A 230 6.68 9.46 -9.70
CA TRP A 230 5.34 9.68 -9.16
C TRP A 230 4.28 9.71 -10.26
N THR A 231 3.18 9.01 -10.02
CA THR A 231 2.06 8.92 -10.97
C THR A 231 0.78 9.44 -10.30
N PRO A 232 -0.07 10.23 -10.99
CA PRO A 232 -1.40 10.58 -10.50
C PRO A 232 -2.33 9.35 -10.63
N GLN A 233 -2.10 8.34 -9.77
CA GLN A 233 -2.71 7.01 -9.90
C GLN A 233 -4.24 7.05 -9.90
N ASN A 234 -4.84 7.86 -9.03
CA ASN A 234 -6.30 8.03 -8.97
C ASN A 234 -6.87 8.57 -10.28
N ASP A 235 -6.20 9.55 -10.87
CA ASP A 235 -6.64 10.22 -12.10
C ASP A 235 -6.42 9.31 -13.32
N LEU A 236 -5.30 8.58 -13.35
CA LEU A 236 -4.99 7.60 -14.40
C LEU A 236 -6.00 6.44 -14.42
N LEU A 237 -6.37 5.92 -13.24
CA LEU A 237 -7.33 4.81 -13.13
C LEU A 237 -8.78 5.28 -13.30
N GLY A 238 -9.11 6.49 -12.84
CA GLY A 238 -10.45 7.05 -12.94
C GLY A 238 -10.92 7.25 -14.39
N ARG A 239 -10.00 7.54 -15.32
CA ARG A 239 -10.33 7.71 -16.74
C ARG A 239 -10.74 6.39 -17.41
N ALA A 240 -10.20 5.25 -16.98
CA ALA A 240 -10.55 3.94 -17.54
C ALA A 240 -12.01 3.55 -17.27
N ILE A 241 -12.59 4.04 -16.18
CA ILE A 241 -13.98 3.79 -15.78
C ILE A 241 -14.96 4.61 -16.65
N HIS A 242 -14.52 5.71 -17.26
CA HIS A 242 -15.38 6.57 -18.07
C HIS A 242 -15.60 6.04 -19.51
N PHE A 243 -14.94 4.94 -19.89
CA PHE A 243 -15.07 4.25 -21.18
C PHE A 243 -15.94 2.98 -21.12
N MET A 244 -16.64 2.73 -20.01
CA MET A 244 -17.53 1.58 -19.82
C MET A 244 -19.00 1.99 -19.77
#